data_AF-A0A9E4G0W5-F1
#
_entry.id   AF-A0A9E4G0W5-F1
#
_cell.length_a   1.000
_cell.length_b   1.000
_cell.length_c   1.000
_cell.angle_alpha   90.00
_cell.angle_beta   90.00
_cell.angle_gamma   90.00
#
_symmetry.space_group_name_H-M   'P 1'
#
loop_
_entity.id
_entity.type
_entity.pdbx_description
1 polymer ?
#
loop_
_entity_poly.entity_id
_entity_poly.type
_entity_poly.pdbx_seq_one_letter_code
_entity_poly.pdbx_strand_id
1 'polypeptide(L)'
;MLNRGSPTFDRLLAHIDDLPVIDCHEHMAGPEHLVRYTEPIAFLIAGYYANDLTSAGLPEQQLTYLRDDTVATSDKWPLFKAYWERSQHTAYARVTKLVMRDAYGEHTMSLASLNRIGERLAERDPAYYRQKMRDANIRCVITDALGWPPGDFGAFLRRDQVFEDGVSSPATS
;
A
#
# COMPACT_ATOMS: atom_id res chain seq x y z
N MET A 1 18.49 18.21 17.68
CA MET A 1 18.94 17.16 16.73
C MET A 1 19.34 15.94 17.53
N LEU A 2 18.50 14.89 17.56
CA LEU A 2 18.70 13.66 18.34
C LEU A 2 19.41 12.57 17.54
N ASN A 3 20.47 12.93 16.79
CA ASN A 3 21.40 11.92 16.34
C ASN A 3 22.79 12.55 16.24
N ARG A 4 23.62 12.35 17.26
CA ARG A 4 25.07 12.47 17.09
C ARG A 4 25.45 11.21 16.32
N GLY A 5 26.06 11.36 15.14
CA GLY A 5 26.48 10.21 14.33
C GLY A 5 27.22 9.19 15.19
N SER A 6 26.79 7.94 15.15
CA SER A 6 27.34 6.84 15.93
C SER A 6 27.91 5.82 14.96
N PRO A 7 29.25 5.68 14.86
CA PRO A 7 29.85 4.71 13.94
C PRO A 7 29.38 3.28 14.18
N THR A 8 29.02 2.94 15.42
CA THR A 8 28.43 1.65 15.77
C THR A 8 27.02 1.51 15.20
N PHE A 9 26.19 2.55 15.32
CA PHE A 9 24.86 2.56 14.72
C PHE A 9 24.96 2.42 13.21
N ASP A 10 25.80 3.22 12.56
CA ASP A 10 25.95 3.21 11.09
C ASP A 10 26.41 1.84 10.58
N ARG A 11 27.35 1.20 11.27
CA ARG A 11 27.81 -0.16 10.94
C ARG A 11 26.74 -1.22 11.13
N LEU A 12 25.97 -1.15 12.22
CA LEU A 12 24.89 -2.11 12.48
C LEU A 12 23.75 -1.93 11.47
N LEU A 13 23.36 -0.69 11.21
CA LEU A 13 22.33 -0.37 10.23
C LEU A 13 22.72 -0.87 8.84
N ALA A 14 23.94 -0.57 8.38
CA ALA A 14 24.44 -1.06 7.09
C ALA A 14 24.42 -2.59 7.00
N HIS A 15 24.81 -3.28 8.08
CA HIS A 15 24.73 -4.75 8.10
C HIS A 15 23.29 -5.27 8.05
N ILE A 16 22.37 -4.64 8.79
CA ILE A 16 20.96 -5.03 8.84
C ILE A 16 20.26 -4.76 7.50
N ASP A 17 20.55 -3.63 6.87
CA ASP A 17 19.96 -3.23 5.57
C ASP A 17 20.33 -4.23 4.44
N ASP A 18 21.47 -4.90 4.54
CA ASP A 18 21.90 -5.94 3.59
C ASP A 18 21.23 -7.31 3.84
N LEU A 19 20.60 -7.52 5.00
CA LEU A 19 19.99 -8.82 5.32
C LEU A 19 18.72 -9.07 4.49
N PRO A 20 18.50 -10.30 3.99
CA PRO A 20 17.25 -10.66 3.38
C PRO A 20 16.09 -10.61 4.37
N VAL A 21 14.96 -10.06 3.94
CA VAL A 21 13.74 -9.99 4.73
C VAL A 21 12.92 -11.27 4.56
N ILE A 22 12.58 -11.89 5.67
CA ILE A 22 11.52 -12.90 5.76
C ILE A 22 10.36 -12.21 6.48
N ASP A 23 9.34 -11.85 5.72
CA ASP A 23 8.14 -11.25 6.27
C ASP A 23 7.28 -12.36 6.88
N CYS A 24 7.22 -12.38 8.20
CA CYS A 24 6.56 -13.45 8.94
C CYS A 24 5.04 -13.26 9.06
N HIS A 25 4.49 -12.13 8.62
CA HIS A 25 3.05 -11.86 8.71
C HIS A 25 2.63 -10.79 7.71
N GLU A 26 1.80 -11.16 6.73
CA GLU A 26 1.13 -10.17 5.88
C GLU A 26 -0.27 -10.55 5.41
N HIS A 27 -1.04 -9.56 4.96
CA HIS A 27 -2.39 -9.74 4.40
C HIS A 27 -2.46 -9.57 2.88
N MET A 28 -1.32 -9.58 2.19
CA MET A 28 -1.28 -9.48 0.74
C MET A 28 -1.79 -10.79 0.08
N ALA A 29 -2.63 -10.65 -0.94
CA ALA A 29 -3.18 -11.76 -1.72
C ALA A 29 -2.30 -12.18 -2.91
N GLY A 30 -1.12 -11.57 -3.08
CA GLY A 30 -0.20 -11.85 -4.18
C GLY A 30 -0.37 -10.94 -5.41
N PRO A 31 0.56 -11.03 -6.38
CA PRO A 31 0.66 -10.09 -7.51
C PRO A 31 -0.57 -10.06 -8.42
N GLU A 32 -1.27 -11.17 -8.57
CA GLU A 32 -2.45 -11.33 -9.43
C GLU A 32 -3.69 -10.64 -8.84
N HIS A 33 -3.69 -10.39 -7.53
CA HIS A 33 -4.79 -9.79 -6.78
C HIS A 33 -4.53 -8.32 -6.40
N LEU A 34 -3.58 -7.67 -7.09
CA LEU A 34 -3.30 -6.24 -6.90
C LEU A 34 -4.55 -5.38 -7.10
N VAL A 35 -4.88 -4.58 -6.09
CA VAL A 35 -5.91 -3.55 -6.20
C VAL A 35 -5.42 -2.45 -7.14
N ARG A 36 -6.19 -2.22 -8.21
CA ARG A 36 -5.97 -1.17 -9.18
C ARG A 36 -6.70 0.08 -8.73
N TYR A 37 -5.95 1.17 -8.60
CA TYR A 37 -6.48 2.50 -8.35
C TYR A 37 -6.29 3.33 -9.60
N THR A 38 -7.26 4.18 -9.91
CA THR A 38 -7.14 5.19 -10.97
C THR A 38 -6.99 6.59 -10.41
N GLU A 39 -7.24 6.79 -9.11
CA GLU A 39 -7.17 8.10 -8.46
C GLU A 39 -6.09 8.13 -7.35
N PRO A 40 -5.18 9.11 -7.39
CA PRO A 40 -4.01 9.16 -6.50
C PRO A 40 -4.33 9.38 -5.02
N ILE A 41 -5.36 10.16 -4.66
CA ILE A 41 -5.73 10.36 -3.25
C ILE A 41 -6.30 9.07 -2.68
N ALA A 42 -7.24 8.42 -3.36
CA ALA A 42 -7.83 7.14 -2.98
C ALA A 42 -6.75 6.05 -2.82
N PHE A 43 -5.79 6.00 -3.75
CA PHE A 43 -4.61 5.15 -3.65
C PHE A 43 -3.80 5.41 -2.37
N LEU A 44 -3.43 6.66 -2.11
CA LEU A 44 -2.55 7.01 -0.98
C LEU A 44 -3.22 6.85 0.40
N ILE A 45 -4.56 6.89 0.46
CA ILE A 45 -5.33 6.72 1.71
C ILE A 45 -5.90 5.31 1.89
N ALA A 46 -5.64 4.38 0.97
CA ALA A 46 -6.21 3.03 0.98
C ALA A 46 -5.91 2.25 2.27
N GLY A 47 -4.75 2.48 2.88
CA GLY A 47 -4.34 1.86 4.14
C GLY A 47 -4.70 2.67 5.38
N TYR A 48 -3.91 2.50 6.44
CA TYR A 48 -4.16 3.12 7.73
C TYR A 48 -4.10 4.65 7.74
N TYR A 49 -3.59 5.29 6.68
CA TYR A 49 -3.59 6.75 6.62
C TYR A 49 -5.02 7.34 6.61
N ALA A 50 -6.02 6.61 6.11
CA ALA A 50 -7.42 7.00 6.28
C ALA A 50 -7.82 7.18 7.76
N ASN A 51 -7.29 6.38 8.68
CA ASN A 51 -7.58 6.48 10.11
C ASN A 51 -6.99 7.75 10.72
N ASP A 52 -5.85 8.23 10.20
CA ASP A 52 -5.27 9.50 10.63
C ASP A 52 -6.15 10.68 10.18
N LEU A 53 -6.73 10.60 8.97
CA LEU A 53 -7.68 11.60 8.49
C LEU A 53 -8.95 11.63 9.35
N THR A 54 -9.53 10.45 9.65
CA THR A 54 -10.67 10.34 10.57
C THR A 54 -10.32 10.87 11.96
N SER A 55 -9.15 10.55 12.49
CA SER A 55 -8.69 11.03 13.80
C SER A 55 -8.42 12.53 13.82
N ALA A 56 -8.07 13.13 12.68
CA ALA A 56 -7.99 14.58 12.49
C ALA A 56 -9.37 15.26 12.32
N GLY A 57 -10.46 14.50 12.44
CA GLY A 57 -11.84 14.98 12.44
C GLY A 57 -12.55 14.87 11.09
N LEU A 58 -12.03 14.12 10.11
CA LEU A 58 -12.69 13.95 8.81
C LEU A 58 -13.96 13.09 8.98
N PRO A 59 -15.17 13.61 8.64
CA PRO A 59 -16.40 12.84 8.66
C PRO A 59 -16.35 11.66 7.67
N GLU A 60 -17.01 10.56 8.02
CA GLU A 60 -17.03 9.33 7.21
C GLU A 60 -17.49 9.58 5.77
N GLN A 61 -18.53 10.39 5.56
CA GLN A 61 -19.03 10.72 4.23
C GLN A 61 -17.97 11.42 3.35
N GLN A 62 -17.15 12.28 3.97
CA GLN A 62 -16.06 12.96 3.28
C GLN A 62 -14.88 12.01 3.02
N LEU A 63 -14.62 11.04 3.91
CA LEU A 63 -13.66 9.98 3.65
C LEU A 63 -14.09 9.09 2.48
N THR A 64 -15.37 8.72 2.41
CA THR A 64 -15.94 7.98 1.27
C THR A 64 -15.77 8.77 -0.03
N TYR A 65 -16.03 10.08 0.00
CA TYR A 65 -15.77 10.96 -1.15
C TYR A 65 -14.28 10.98 -1.56
N LEU A 66 -13.35 11.00 -0.61
CA LEU A 66 -11.92 10.92 -0.92
C LEU A 66 -11.52 9.55 -1.52
N ARG A 67 -12.21 8.46 -1.15
CA ARG A 67 -11.97 7.11 -1.67
C ARG A 67 -12.62 6.83 -3.03
N ASP A 68 -13.46 7.72 -3.53
CA ASP A 68 -14.20 7.50 -4.78
C ASP A 68 -13.31 7.73 -6.01
N ASP A 69 -12.85 6.66 -6.64
CA ASP A 69 -11.99 6.70 -7.83
C ASP A 69 -12.60 7.42 -9.05
N THR A 70 -13.90 7.73 -9.04
CA THR A 70 -14.59 8.43 -10.14
C THR A 70 -14.57 9.96 -10.02
N VAL A 71 -14.25 10.48 -8.83
CA VAL A 71 -14.15 11.92 -8.57
C VAL A 71 -12.75 12.42 -8.88
N ALA A 72 -12.64 13.54 -9.62
CA ALA A 72 -11.35 14.09 -10.01
C ALA A 72 -10.49 14.53 -8.82
N THR A 73 -9.18 14.34 -8.93
CA THR A 73 -8.19 14.76 -7.92
C THR A 73 -8.29 16.24 -7.57
N SER A 74 -8.58 17.10 -8.56
CA SER A 74 -8.75 18.54 -8.38
C SER A 74 -9.90 18.88 -7.43
N ASP A 75 -10.97 18.08 -7.45
CA ASP A 75 -12.19 18.33 -6.69
C ASP A 75 -12.01 17.84 -5.24
N LYS A 76 -11.28 16.74 -5.06
CA LYS A 76 -10.88 16.21 -3.76
C LYS A 76 -9.83 17.07 -3.06
N TRP A 77 -8.96 17.75 -3.82
CA TRP A 77 -7.75 18.40 -3.30
C TRP A 77 -8.00 19.43 -2.18
N PRO A 78 -8.96 20.37 -2.27
CA PRO A 78 -9.19 21.34 -1.21
C PRO A 78 -9.51 20.68 0.13
N LEU A 79 -10.34 19.64 0.10
CA LEU A 79 -10.70 18.84 1.26
C LEU A 79 -9.48 18.06 1.78
N PHE A 80 -8.85 17.27 0.92
CA PHE A 80 -7.71 16.45 1.31
C PHE A 80 -6.56 17.27 1.90
N LYS A 81 -6.20 18.39 1.27
CA LYS A 81 -5.13 19.29 1.73
C LYS A 81 -5.36 19.77 3.16
N ALA A 82 -6.59 20.16 3.51
CA ALA A 82 -6.91 20.67 4.85
C ALA A 82 -6.69 19.62 5.94
N TYR A 83 -6.98 18.35 5.67
CA TYR A 83 -6.77 17.25 6.63
C TYR A 83 -5.35 16.68 6.58
N TRP A 84 -4.70 16.71 5.42
CA TRP A 84 -3.27 16.43 5.28
C TRP A 84 -2.45 17.35 6.18
N GLU A 85 -2.70 18.66 6.17
CA GLU A 85 -1.96 19.63 7.00
C GLU A 85 -2.04 19.32 8.50
N ARG A 86 -3.17 18.76 8.97
CA ARG A 86 -3.41 18.38 10.37
C ARG A 86 -2.81 17.03 10.75
N SER A 87 -2.57 16.15 9.78
CA SER A 87 -2.17 14.75 10.01
C SER A 87 -0.79 14.41 9.46
N GLN A 88 -0.14 15.29 8.68
CA GLN A 88 1.13 15.00 7.99
C GLN A 88 2.32 14.64 8.90
N HIS A 89 2.17 14.79 10.21
CA HIS A 89 3.20 14.50 11.21
C HIS A 89 3.03 13.11 11.87
N THR A 90 2.02 12.33 11.46
CA THR A 90 1.80 10.97 11.97
C THR A 90 2.73 9.93 11.33
N ALA A 91 2.76 8.74 11.92
CA ALA A 91 3.53 7.61 11.38
C ALA A 91 3.00 7.15 10.01
N TYR A 92 1.68 7.06 9.80
CA TYR A 92 1.16 6.63 8.50
C TYR A 92 1.32 7.73 7.43
N ALA A 93 1.23 9.02 7.79
CA ALA A 93 1.60 10.09 6.86
C ALA A 93 3.08 10.02 6.45
N ARG A 94 3.98 9.59 7.35
CA ARG A 94 5.38 9.33 7.00
C ARG A 94 5.48 8.18 5.99
N VAL A 95 4.71 7.11 6.12
CA VAL A 95 4.65 6.04 5.10
C VAL A 95 4.19 6.58 3.75
N THR A 96 3.13 7.40 3.72
CA THR A 96 2.66 8.07 2.49
C THR A 96 3.78 8.89 1.84
N LYS A 97 4.54 9.68 2.62
CA LYS A 97 5.70 10.45 2.11
C LYS A 97 6.79 9.56 1.52
N LEU A 98 7.07 8.42 2.15
CA LEU A 98 8.05 7.45 1.64
C LEU A 98 7.59 6.84 0.32
N VAL A 99 6.31 6.45 0.20
CA VAL A 99 5.75 5.95 -1.06
C VAL A 99 5.87 6.99 -2.17
N MET A 100 5.46 8.24 -1.89
CA MET A 100 5.57 9.33 -2.87
C MET A 100 7.03 9.52 -3.34
N ARG A 101 7.97 9.55 -2.40
CA ARG A 101 9.40 9.75 -2.69
C ARG A 101 10.00 8.56 -3.45
N ASP A 102 9.86 7.36 -2.92
CA ASP A 102 10.63 6.18 -3.36
C ASP A 102 9.99 5.47 -4.55
N ALA A 103 8.67 5.54 -4.71
CA ALA A 103 7.99 4.95 -5.85
C ALA A 103 7.76 5.95 -6.99
N TYR A 104 7.56 7.24 -6.67
CA TYR A 104 7.15 8.25 -7.66
C TYR A 104 8.11 9.44 -7.81
N GLY A 105 9.13 9.58 -6.95
CA GLY A 105 10.05 10.73 -6.99
C GLY A 105 9.45 12.04 -6.46
N GLU A 106 8.30 11.98 -5.79
CA GLU A 106 7.57 13.14 -5.32
C GLU A 106 7.90 13.46 -3.85
N HIS A 107 8.53 14.60 -3.61
CA HIS A 107 8.98 15.01 -2.27
C HIS A 107 7.96 15.88 -1.52
N THR A 108 6.96 16.41 -2.22
CA THR A 108 6.00 17.38 -1.67
C THR A 108 4.58 16.90 -1.93
N MET A 109 3.71 16.97 -0.91
CA MET A 109 2.27 16.76 -1.09
C MET A 109 1.63 17.99 -1.75
N SER A 110 1.35 17.89 -3.04
CA SER A 110 0.72 18.94 -3.83
C SER A 110 -0.20 18.35 -4.89
N LEU A 111 -1.16 19.13 -5.41
CA LEU A 111 -2.01 18.70 -6.52
C LEU A 111 -1.18 18.28 -7.75
N ALA A 112 -0.08 19.00 -8.05
CA ALA A 112 0.79 18.65 -9.16
C ALA A 112 1.48 17.30 -8.96
N SER A 113 1.93 17.00 -7.73
CA SER A 113 2.53 15.72 -7.37
C SER A 113 1.51 14.59 -7.48
N LEU A 114 0.27 14.82 -6.98
CA LEU A 114 -0.81 13.85 -7.07
C LEU A 114 -1.15 13.53 -8.52
N ASN A 115 -1.22 14.54 -9.41
CA ASN A 115 -1.47 14.32 -10.83
C ASN A 115 -0.39 13.43 -11.48
N ARG A 116 0.89 13.71 -11.22
CA ARG A 116 2.01 12.87 -11.72
C ARG A 116 2.00 11.45 -11.15
N ILE A 117 1.57 11.27 -9.90
CA ILE A 117 1.35 9.93 -9.32
C ILE A 117 0.21 9.23 -10.06
N GLY A 118 -0.91 9.93 -10.29
CA GLY A 118 -2.09 9.44 -10.99
C GLY A 118 -1.77 8.89 -12.38
N GLU A 119 -0.95 9.62 -13.16
CA GLU A 119 -0.47 9.22 -14.50
C GLU A 119 0.26 7.86 -14.50
N ARG A 120 0.84 7.48 -13.36
CA ARG A 120 1.69 6.29 -13.22
C ARG A 120 1.02 5.13 -12.48
N LEU A 121 -0.20 5.30 -11.96
CA LEU A 121 -0.88 4.25 -11.20
C LEU A 121 -1.13 2.99 -12.03
N ALA A 122 -1.33 3.13 -13.34
CA ALA A 122 -1.52 2.03 -14.26
C ALA A 122 -0.27 1.13 -14.43
N GLU A 123 0.92 1.62 -14.05
CA GLU A 123 2.18 0.86 -14.06
C GLU A 123 2.19 -0.25 -12.99
N ARG A 124 1.27 -0.22 -12.01
CA ARG A 124 1.19 -1.19 -10.90
C ARG A 124 0.58 -2.51 -11.36
N ASP A 125 1.38 -3.32 -12.03
CA ASP A 125 1.05 -4.66 -12.50
C ASP A 125 1.77 -5.76 -11.68
N PRO A 126 1.51 -7.06 -11.97
CA PRO A 126 2.23 -8.16 -11.31
C PRO A 126 3.77 -8.08 -11.39
N ALA A 127 4.32 -7.52 -12.49
CA ALA A 127 5.76 -7.37 -12.64
C ALA A 127 6.30 -6.25 -11.73
N TYR A 128 5.58 -5.14 -11.62
CA TYR A 128 5.85 -4.07 -10.66
C TYR A 128 5.85 -4.60 -9.23
N TYR A 129 4.84 -5.37 -8.83
CA TYR A 129 4.80 -5.98 -7.48
C TYR A 129 6.04 -6.82 -7.20
N ARG A 130 6.38 -7.74 -8.11
CA ARG A 130 7.56 -8.60 -7.96
C ARG A 130 8.85 -7.79 -7.93
N GLN A 131 8.93 -6.69 -8.70
CA GLN A 131 10.06 -5.78 -8.64
C GLN A 131 10.17 -5.12 -7.26
N LYS A 132 9.06 -4.63 -6.69
CA LYS A 132 9.07 -4.03 -5.35
C LYS A 132 9.46 -5.00 -4.24
N MET A 133 9.05 -6.27 -4.34
CA MET A 133 9.53 -7.31 -3.42
C MET A 133 11.05 -7.52 -3.52
N ARG A 134 11.60 -7.52 -4.74
CA ARG A 134 13.05 -7.61 -4.95
C ARG A 134 13.80 -6.38 -4.46
N ASP A 135 13.31 -5.18 -4.76
CA ASP A 135 13.90 -3.91 -4.32
C ASP A 135 13.97 -3.84 -2.78
N ALA A 136 13.01 -4.43 -2.09
CA ALA A 136 12.95 -4.53 -0.63
C ALA A 136 13.73 -5.72 -0.03
N ASN A 137 14.46 -6.49 -0.85
CA ASN A 137 15.17 -7.70 -0.43
C ASN A 137 14.29 -8.74 0.30
N ILE A 138 12.99 -8.79 -0.04
CA ILE A 138 12.04 -9.75 0.55
C ILE A 138 12.20 -11.10 -0.16
N ARG A 139 12.50 -12.14 0.61
CA ARG A 139 12.72 -13.51 0.11
C ARG A 139 11.53 -14.43 0.31
N CYS A 140 10.76 -14.17 1.35
CA CYS A 140 9.57 -14.94 1.69
C CYS A 140 8.59 -14.02 2.41
N VAL A 141 7.30 -14.23 2.15
CA VAL A 141 6.19 -13.59 2.85
C VAL A 141 5.26 -14.69 3.31
N ILE A 142 5.00 -14.76 4.61
CA ILE A 142 3.99 -15.63 5.20
C ILE A 142 2.68 -14.83 5.21
N THR A 143 1.74 -15.26 4.37
CA THR A 143 0.47 -14.57 4.17
C THR A 143 -0.65 -15.24 4.95
N ASP A 144 -1.36 -14.41 5.69
CA ASP A 144 -2.56 -14.73 6.43
C ASP A 144 -3.78 -14.48 5.54
N ALA A 145 -4.33 -15.56 5.00
CA ALA A 145 -5.60 -15.54 4.26
C ALA A 145 -6.81 -15.37 5.20
N LEU A 146 -6.86 -14.28 5.96
CA LEU A 146 -7.93 -14.00 6.92
C LEU A 146 -9.21 -13.44 6.27
N GLY A 147 -9.23 -13.27 4.94
CA GLY A 147 -10.29 -12.55 4.22
C GLY A 147 -11.14 -13.34 3.24
N TRP A 148 -10.85 -14.62 2.99
CA TRP A 148 -11.67 -15.45 2.10
C TRP A 148 -11.55 -16.91 2.50
N PRO A 149 -12.63 -17.61 2.90
CA PRO A 149 -12.55 -19.06 2.92
C PRO A 149 -12.32 -19.52 1.47
N PRO A 150 -11.22 -20.21 1.16
CA PRO A 150 -11.03 -20.82 -0.15
C PRO A 150 -11.98 -22.01 -0.22
N GLY A 151 -13.20 -21.83 -0.73
CA GLY A 151 -14.18 -22.92 -0.81
C GLY A 151 -14.29 -23.72 0.51
N ASP A 152 -14.18 -25.05 0.44
CA ASP A 152 -14.12 -25.91 1.63
C ASP A 152 -12.76 -25.81 2.34
N PHE A 153 -12.65 -24.87 3.29
CA PHE A 153 -11.51 -24.73 4.20
C PHE A 153 -11.17 -26.03 4.96
N GLY A 154 -12.17 -26.90 5.19
CA GLY A 154 -11.96 -28.21 5.77
C GLY A 154 -11.16 -29.14 4.85
N ALA A 155 -11.39 -29.10 3.54
CA ALA A 155 -10.64 -29.90 2.56
C ALA A 155 -9.17 -29.42 2.45
N PHE A 156 -8.94 -28.11 2.56
CA PHE A 156 -7.58 -27.54 2.65
C PHE A 156 -6.84 -28.07 3.89
N LEU A 157 -7.48 -28.02 5.07
CA LEU A 157 -6.86 -28.51 6.31
C LEU A 157 -6.60 -30.03 6.29
N ARG A 158 -7.46 -30.80 5.62
CA ARG A 158 -7.27 -32.25 5.43
C ARG A 158 -6.23 -32.61 4.36
N ARG A 159 -5.73 -31.61 3.61
CA ARG A 159 -4.84 -31.78 2.45
C ARG A 159 -5.48 -32.60 1.31
N ASP A 160 -6.81 -32.64 1.27
CA ASP A 160 -7.57 -33.34 0.22
C ASP A 160 -7.49 -32.58 -1.12
N GLN A 161 -7.16 -31.29 -1.06
CA GLN A 161 -6.83 -30.46 -2.22
C GLN A 161 -5.45 -29.83 -2.05
N VAL A 162 -4.62 -30.01 -3.07
CA VAL A 162 -3.42 -29.20 -3.31
C VAL A 162 -3.80 -28.30 -4.47
N PHE A 163 -3.69 -26.99 -4.33
CA PHE A 163 -4.07 -26.07 -5.41
C PHE A 163 -3.25 -26.42 -6.67
N GLU A 164 -3.92 -26.91 -7.72
CA GLU A 164 -3.39 -26.94 -9.08
C GLU A 164 -3.84 -25.68 -9.82
N ASP A 165 -2.95 -25.21 -10.70
CA ASP A 165 -3.04 -23.95 -11.42
C ASP A 165 -4.38 -23.74 -12.15
N GLY A 166 -4.80 -22.47 -12.19
CA GLY A 166 -6.08 -21.93 -12.63
C GLY A 166 -6.91 -22.71 -13.65
N VAL A 167 -8.22 -22.83 -13.37
CA VAL A 167 -9.24 -23.10 -14.39
C VAL A 167 -10.49 -22.24 -14.14
N SER A 168 -10.66 -21.29 -15.06
CA SER A 168 -11.91 -20.69 -15.58
C SER A 168 -13.05 -20.34 -14.63
N SER A 169 -13.38 -19.04 -14.62
CA SER A 169 -14.75 -18.57 -14.42
C SER A 169 -15.69 -19.36 -15.34
N PRO A 170 -16.77 -19.98 -14.84
CA PRO A 170 -17.90 -20.30 -15.70
C PRO A 170 -18.53 -18.97 -16.13
N ALA A 171 -18.77 -18.85 -17.43
CA ALA A 171 -19.64 -17.84 -17.98
C ALA A 171 -21.08 -18.10 -17.51
N THR A 172 -21.79 -17.02 -17.16
CA THR A 172 -23.27 -16.84 -17.14
C THR A 172 -24.08 -17.76 -16.21
N SER A 173 -25.09 -17.29 -15.49
CA SER A 173 -26.26 -16.51 -15.95
C SER A 173 -26.67 -15.37 -15.03
#